data_AF-A0A9P6PAD0-F1
#
_entry.id   AF-A0A9P6PAD0-F1
#
_cell.length_a   1.000
_cell.length_b   1.000
_cell.length_c   1.000
_cell.angle_alpha   90.00
_cell.angle_beta   90.00
_cell.angle_gamma   90.00
#
_symmetry.space_group_name_H-M   'P 1'
#
loop_
_entity.id
_entity.type
_entity.pdbx_description
1 polymer ?
#
loop_
_entity_poly.entity_id
_entity_poly.type
_entity_poly.pdbx_seq_one_letter_code
_entity_poly.pdbx_strand_id
1 'polypeptide(L)'
;MGKAKKKLPITAKRTDAGSHFKRSSAETARLIRRFHVLNKELAKCRQSSDNDLTVRKRQAAIETEMESMGGLDWYQKASQLGQSKVRGGDSSKWLIKTLKEKCGDLLDGASKPIRVLDVGAVSPDNYKSYASWIKAKPIDLNPQHPDIEKHDFLCLAPPVEKYDIVCLSLVVNFVGDPKDRGRTSSSPWAFGFCSP
;
A
#
# COMPACT_ATOMS: atom_id res chain seq x y z
N MET A 1 5.06 -1.06 -54.25
CA MET A 1 3.68 -0.98 -53.69
C MET A 1 3.61 -1.70 -52.35
N GLY A 2 3.53 -0.97 -51.23
CA GLY A 2 3.38 -1.56 -49.89
C GLY A 2 1.92 -1.92 -49.61
N LYS A 3 1.60 -3.19 -49.40
CA LYS A 3 0.24 -3.64 -49.05
C LYS A 3 -0.10 -3.21 -47.62
N ALA A 4 -1.16 -2.41 -47.47
CA ALA A 4 -1.67 -1.96 -46.18
C ALA A 4 -2.17 -3.14 -45.32
N LYS A 5 -1.74 -3.21 -44.06
CA LYS A 5 -2.25 -4.18 -43.08
C LYS A 5 -3.70 -3.84 -42.75
N LYS A 6 -4.64 -4.74 -43.09
CA LYS A 6 -6.06 -4.61 -42.73
C LYS A 6 -6.23 -4.66 -41.21
N LYS A 7 -6.92 -3.67 -40.65
CA LYS A 7 -7.32 -3.65 -39.23
C LYS A 7 -8.47 -4.64 -39.03
N LEU A 8 -8.37 -5.50 -38.02
CA LEU A 8 -9.39 -6.48 -37.67
C LEU A 8 -10.56 -5.83 -36.90
N PRO A 9 -11.79 -6.34 -37.06
CA PRO A 9 -12.98 -5.81 -36.39
C PRO A 9 -12.93 -6.02 -34.87
N ILE A 10 -13.50 -5.07 -34.13
CA ILE A 10 -13.52 -4.99 -32.64
C ILE A 10 -14.29 -6.16 -32.00
N THR A 11 -15.02 -6.97 -32.78
CA THR A 11 -15.80 -8.12 -32.33
C THR A 11 -14.99 -9.42 -32.14
N ALA A 12 -13.69 -9.44 -32.44
CA ALA A 12 -12.87 -10.59 -32.13
C ALA A 12 -12.65 -10.71 -30.60
N LYS A 13 -13.40 -11.60 -29.95
CA LYS A 13 -13.17 -11.99 -28.55
C LYS A 13 -11.74 -12.54 -28.42
N ARG A 14 -10.84 -11.75 -27.86
CA ARG A 14 -9.58 -12.25 -27.31
C ARG A 14 -9.89 -13.04 -26.05
N THR A 15 -9.66 -14.34 -26.08
CA THR A 15 -9.60 -15.20 -24.90
C THR A 15 -8.25 -14.98 -24.21
N ASP A 16 -8.09 -13.86 -23.52
CA ASP A 16 -6.95 -13.65 -22.63
C ASP A 16 -7.40 -14.01 -21.21
N ALA A 17 -6.93 -15.16 -20.74
CA ALA A 17 -7.02 -15.60 -19.35
C ALA A 17 -6.08 -14.75 -18.49
N GLY A 18 -6.55 -13.57 -18.10
CA GLY A 18 -5.97 -12.74 -17.06
C GLY A 18 -7.09 -11.88 -16.50
N SER A 19 -7.23 -11.79 -15.18
CA SER A 19 -8.30 -11.03 -14.51
C SER A 19 -8.13 -9.52 -14.78
N HIS A 20 -8.44 -9.09 -15.99
CA HIS A 20 -8.46 -7.68 -16.34
C HIS A 20 -9.57 -7.05 -15.52
N PHE A 21 -9.23 -5.96 -14.82
CA PHE A 21 -10.16 -5.17 -14.04
C PHE A 21 -11.28 -4.67 -14.98
N LYS A 22 -12.41 -5.38 -15.06
CA LYS A 22 -13.52 -5.12 -16.00
C LYS A 22 -14.38 -3.90 -15.60
N ARG A 23 -13.79 -2.87 -14.99
CA ARG A 23 -14.50 -1.67 -14.51
C ARG A 23 -13.92 -0.42 -15.15
N SER A 24 -14.78 0.56 -15.43
CA SER A 24 -14.31 1.85 -15.93
C SER A 24 -13.48 2.57 -14.87
N SER A 25 -12.57 3.48 -15.28
CA SER A 25 -11.76 4.26 -14.32
C SER A 25 -12.61 5.06 -13.33
N ALA A 26 -13.74 5.60 -13.79
CA ALA A 26 -14.71 6.32 -12.96
C ALA A 26 -15.37 5.40 -11.92
N GLU A 27 -15.73 4.18 -12.31
CA GLU A 27 -16.30 3.18 -11.42
C GLU A 27 -15.29 2.68 -10.38
N THR A 28 -14.05 2.40 -10.80
CA THR A 28 -12.94 2.06 -9.91
C THR A 28 -12.72 3.15 -8.85
N ALA A 29 -12.67 4.41 -9.26
CA ALA A 29 -12.51 5.53 -8.35
C ALA A 29 -13.69 5.68 -7.37
N ARG A 30 -14.92 5.42 -7.82
CA ARG A 30 -16.12 5.43 -6.95
C ARG A 30 -16.03 4.36 -5.88
N LEU A 31 -15.61 3.15 -6.25
CA LEU A 31 -15.48 2.03 -5.33
C LEU A 31 -14.32 2.23 -4.34
N ILE A 32 -13.18 2.76 -4.77
CA ILE A 32 -12.07 3.14 -3.86
C ILE A 32 -12.57 4.14 -2.81
N ARG A 33 -13.32 5.18 -3.22
CA ARG A 33 -13.91 6.15 -2.28
C ARG A 33 -14.87 5.49 -1.30
N ARG A 34 -15.75 4.59 -1.78
CA ARG A 34 -16.70 3.86 -0.93
C ARG A 34 -15.95 3.01 0.10
N PHE A 35 -14.90 2.30 -0.32
CA PHE A 35 -14.08 1.49 0.56
C PHE A 35 -13.45 2.32 1.69
N HIS A 36 -12.95 3.51 1.38
CA HIS A 36 -12.43 4.44 2.39
C HIS A 36 -13.48 4.92 3.38
N VAL A 37 -14.71 5.19 2.92
CA VAL A 37 -15.81 5.59 3.79
C VAL A 37 -16.15 4.46 4.75
N LEU A 38 -16.31 3.24 4.24
CA LEU A 38 -16.57 2.04 5.03
C LEU A 38 -15.46 1.78 6.05
N ASN A 39 -14.19 1.91 5.65
CA ASN A 39 -13.06 1.72 6.57
C ASN A 39 -13.07 2.73 7.73
N LYS A 40 -13.43 3.99 7.45
CA LYS A 40 -13.58 5.03 8.49
C LYS A 40 -14.77 4.76 9.40
N GLU A 41 -15.90 4.33 8.85
CA GLU A 41 -17.08 3.96 9.64
C GLU A 41 -16.77 2.75 10.55
N LEU A 42 -16.08 1.74 10.03
CA LEU A 42 -15.66 0.57 10.79
C LEU A 42 -14.75 0.96 11.96
N ALA A 43 -13.78 1.85 11.74
CA ALA A 43 -12.91 2.36 12.81
C ALA A 43 -13.72 3.05 13.92
N LYS A 44 -14.70 3.90 13.56
CA LYS A 44 -15.59 4.54 14.54
C LYS A 44 -16.40 3.51 15.34
N CYS A 45 -16.99 2.53 14.66
CA CYS A 45 -17.75 1.47 15.33
C CYS A 45 -16.89 0.64 16.28
N ARG A 46 -15.59 0.44 15.98
CA ARG A 46 -14.66 -0.31 16.84
C ARG A 46 -14.22 0.46 18.09
N GLN A 47 -14.33 1.79 18.07
CA GLN A 47 -14.01 2.65 19.21
C GLN A 47 -15.17 2.87 20.16
N SER A 48 -16.40 2.60 19.72
CA SER A 48 -17.55 2.54 20.59
C SER A 48 -17.33 1.41 21.61
N SER A 49 -17.07 1.77 22.86
CA SER A 49 -16.89 0.86 23.99
C SER A 49 -18.19 0.14 24.41
N ASP A 50 -19.31 0.51 23.80
CA ASP A 50 -20.59 -0.11 24.03
C ASP A 50 -20.70 -1.43 23.29
N ASN A 51 -21.02 -2.47 24.04
CA ASN A 51 -21.32 -3.80 23.54
C ASN A 51 -22.72 -3.87 22.89
N ASP A 52 -23.12 -2.80 22.21
CA ASP A 52 -24.42 -2.64 21.60
C ASP A 52 -24.55 -3.59 20.40
N LEU A 53 -25.59 -4.42 20.44
CA LEU A 53 -25.99 -5.30 19.36
C LEU A 53 -26.17 -4.55 18.04
N THR A 54 -26.58 -3.28 18.07
CA THR A 54 -26.73 -2.45 16.87
C THR A 54 -25.36 -2.12 16.24
N VAL A 55 -24.36 -1.79 17.05
CA VAL A 55 -23.00 -1.49 16.60
C VAL A 55 -22.34 -2.73 16.02
N ARG A 56 -22.49 -3.90 16.68
CA ARG A 56 -21.98 -5.18 16.15
C ARG A 56 -22.62 -5.56 14.82
N LYS A 57 -23.95 -5.39 14.69
CA LYS A 57 -24.65 -5.60 13.41
C LYS A 57 -24.14 -4.65 12.33
N ARG A 58 -23.86 -3.40 12.67
CA ARG A 58 -23.30 -2.42 11.73
C ARG A 58 -21.89 -2.79 11.28
N GLN A 59 -21.02 -3.22 12.21
CA GLN A 59 -19.68 -3.69 11.89
C GLN A 59 -19.73 -4.87 10.90
N ALA A 60 -20.52 -5.90 11.20
CA ALA A 60 -20.67 -7.07 10.33
C ALA A 60 -21.23 -6.71 8.95
N ALA A 61 -22.18 -5.77 8.88
CA ALA A 61 -22.71 -5.28 7.60
C ALA A 61 -21.66 -4.53 6.79
N ILE A 62 -20.83 -3.70 7.43
CA ILE A 62 -19.72 -2.99 6.77
C ILE A 62 -18.69 -3.99 6.23
N GLU A 63 -18.29 -4.98 7.03
CA GLU A 63 -17.32 -6.00 6.62
C GLU A 63 -17.86 -6.82 5.44
N THR A 64 -19.13 -7.21 5.49
CA THR A 64 -19.81 -7.89 4.37
C THR A 64 -19.83 -7.03 3.10
N GLU A 65 -20.10 -5.73 3.24
CA GLU A 65 -20.08 -4.82 2.09
C GLU A 65 -18.67 -4.70 1.50
N MET A 66 -17.65 -4.57 2.34
CA MET A 66 -16.24 -4.51 1.91
C MET A 66 -15.82 -5.78 1.17
N GLU A 67 -16.20 -6.95 1.68
CA GLU A 67 -15.98 -8.25 1.02
C GLU A 67 -16.71 -8.32 -0.33
N SER A 68 -17.97 -7.88 -0.40
CA SER A 68 -18.74 -7.87 -1.66
C SER A 68 -18.12 -6.98 -2.75
N MET A 69 -17.35 -5.96 -2.35
CA MET A 69 -16.63 -5.08 -3.27
C MET A 69 -15.33 -5.72 -3.81
N GLY A 70 -14.93 -6.88 -3.25
CA GLY A 70 -13.69 -7.61 -3.55
C GLY A 70 -12.67 -7.59 -2.43
N GLY A 71 -13.02 -7.07 -1.25
CA GLY A 71 -12.17 -7.05 -0.07
C GLY A 71 -10.94 -6.15 -0.20
N LEU A 72 -10.01 -6.33 0.74
CA LEU A 72 -8.78 -5.55 0.82
C LEU A 72 -7.88 -5.76 -0.41
N ASP A 73 -7.82 -6.99 -0.93
CA ASP A 73 -7.01 -7.34 -2.11
C ASP A 73 -7.45 -6.58 -3.36
N TRP A 74 -8.76 -6.57 -3.64
CA TRP A 74 -9.31 -5.78 -4.75
C TRP A 74 -9.01 -4.30 -4.57
N TYR A 75 -9.20 -3.76 -3.35
CA TYR A 75 -8.94 -2.36 -3.05
C TYR A 75 -7.46 -1.99 -3.31
N GLN A 76 -6.52 -2.82 -2.86
CA GLN A 76 -5.09 -2.56 -3.07
C GLN A 76 -4.73 -2.57 -4.55
N LYS A 77 -5.19 -3.58 -5.31
CA LYS A 77 -4.99 -3.63 -6.77
C LYS A 77 -5.60 -2.42 -7.48
N ALA A 78 -6.81 -2.04 -7.09
CA ALA A 78 -7.50 -0.86 -7.62
C ALA A 78 -6.73 0.44 -7.34
N SER A 79 -6.24 0.59 -6.10
CA SER A 79 -5.46 1.74 -5.65
C SER A 79 -4.13 1.84 -6.39
N GLN A 80 -3.40 0.74 -6.53
CA GLN A 80 -2.15 0.67 -7.31
C GLN A 80 -2.35 1.02 -8.79
N LEU A 81 -3.46 0.57 -9.40
CA LEU A 81 -3.80 0.94 -10.77
C LEU A 81 -4.14 2.43 -10.93
N GLY A 82 -4.72 3.05 -9.90
CA GLY A 82 -5.04 4.48 -9.86
C GLY A 82 -3.85 5.38 -9.50
N GLN A 83 -2.78 4.79 -8.95
CA GLN A 83 -1.56 5.51 -8.63
C GLN A 83 -0.84 5.96 -9.90
N SER A 84 -0.69 7.27 -10.05
CA SER A 84 0.04 7.85 -11.16
C SER A 84 1.53 7.51 -11.03
N LYS A 85 2.11 6.93 -12.09
CA LYS A 85 3.58 6.75 -12.22
C LYS A 85 4.37 8.06 -12.05
N VAL A 86 3.71 9.21 -12.21
CA VAL A 86 4.31 10.56 -12.14
C VAL A 86 3.96 11.29 -10.83
N ARG A 87 2.80 11.02 -10.21
CA ARG A 87 2.27 11.82 -9.08
C ARG A 87 2.14 11.09 -7.74
N GLY A 88 2.38 9.79 -7.65
CA GLY A 88 2.36 9.11 -6.36
C GLY A 88 2.04 7.64 -6.48
N GLY A 89 3.02 6.82 -6.11
CA GLY A 89 2.91 5.36 -6.01
C GLY A 89 4.24 4.73 -5.67
N ASP A 90 5.34 5.37 -6.09
CA ASP A 90 6.69 4.91 -5.82
C ASP A 90 7.53 6.06 -5.25
N SER A 91 7.55 6.18 -3.93
CA SER A 91 8.36 7.17 -3.20
C SER A 91 9.86 6.90 -3.30
N SER A 92 10.27 5.69 -3.69
CA SER A 92 11.69 5.34 -3.82
C SER A 92 12.38 6.22 -4.86
N LYS A 93 11.75 6.52 -5.99
CA LYS A 93 12.33 7.38 -7.04
C LYS A 93 12.64 8.78 -6.54
N TRP A 94 11.72 9.38 -5.79
CA TRP A 94 11.93 10.69 -5.20
C TRP A 94 13.04 10.64 -4.15
N LEU A 95 13.05 9.61 -3.30
CA LEU A 95 14.08 9.42 -2.29
C LEU A 95 15.48 9.27 -2.93
N ILE A 96 15.63 8.41 -3.93
CA ILE A 96 16.89 8.19 -4.63
C ILE A 96 17.37 9.47 -5.30
N LYS A 97 16.49 10.18 -6.00
CA LYS A 97 16.83 11.47 -6.62
C LYS A 97 17.35 12.45 -5.57
N THR A 98 16.64 12.58 -4.46
CA THR A 98 16.99 13.49 -3.36
C THR A 98 18.33 13.13 -2.73
N LEU A 99 18.59 11.84 -2.49
CA LEU A 99 19.86 11.37 -1.92
C LEU A 99 21.03 11.64 -2.85
N LYS A 100 20.89 11.41 -4.16
CA LYS A 100 21.94 11.72 -5.13
C LYS A 100 22.23 13.22 -5.22
N GLU A 101 21.18 14.05 -5.25
CA GLU A 101 21.32 15.50 -5.39
C GLU A 101 21.91 16.16 -4.13
N LYS A 102 21.56 15.68 -2.93
CA LYS A 102 21.95 16.32 -1.67
C LYS A 102 23.12 15.65 -0.96
N CYS A 103 23.38 14.39 -1.26
CA CYS A 103 24.33 13.56 -0.51
C CYS A 103 25.28 12.77 -1.43
N GLY A 104 25.36 13.06 -2.73
CA GLY A 104 26.19 12.31 -3.69
C GLY A 104 27.62 12.03 -3.20
N ASP A 105 28.33 13.07 -2.77
CA ASP A 105 29.70 12.95 -2.26
C ASP A 105 29.81 12.08 -0.99
N LEU A 106 28.77 12.10 -0.14
CA LEU A 106 28.69 11.27 1.06
C LEU A 106 28.39 9.80 0.74
N LEU A 107 27.64 9.54 -0.33
CA LEU A 107 27.33 8.19 -0.79
C LEU A 107 28.57 7.50 -1.36
N ASP A 108 29.38 8.23 -2.13
CA ASP A 108 30.59 7.71 -2.76
C ASP A 108 31.69 7.35 -1.75
N GLY A 109 31.71 8.03 -0.59
CA GLY A 109 32.65 7.77 0.51
C GLY A 109 32.12 6.85 1.62
N ALA A 110 30.88 6.38 1.54
CA ALA A 110 30.26 5.59 2.60
C ALA A 110 30.86 4.17 2.69
N SER A 111 31.31 3.78 3.88
CA SER A 111 31.85 2.43 4.13
C SER A 111 30.76 1.37 4.35
N LYS A 112 29.50 1.79 4.52
CA LYS A 112 28.34 0.91 4.73
C LYS A 112 27.14 1.41 3.93
N PRO A 113 26.30 0.49 3.41
CA PRO A 113 25.09 0.88 2.72
C PRO A 113 24.08 1.51 3.68
N ILE A 114 23.32 2.49 3.17
CA ILE A 114 22.21 3.12 3.89
C ILE A 114 21.08 2.11 4.08
N ARG A 115 20.59 1.97 5.31
CA ARG A 115 19.47 1.10 5.63
C ARG A 115 18.15 1.86 5.52
N VAL A 116 17.29 1.38 4.62
CA VAL A 116 15.97 1.98 4.36
C VAL A 116 14.88 1.02 4.81
N LEU A 117 13.93 1.48 5.63
CA LEU A 117 12.66 0.79 5.84
C LEU A 117 11.65 1.35 4.83
N ASP A 118 11.23 0.53 3.88
CA ASP A 118 10.26 0.92 2.84
C ASP A 118 8.86 0.44 3.25
N VAL A 119 8.06 1.37 3.78
CA VAL A 119 6.74 1.07 4.33
C VAL A 119 5.66 1.27 3.27
N GLY A 120 4.81 0.27 3.09
CA GLY A 120 3.81 0.26 2.03
C GLY A 120 4.41 -0.05 0.66
N ALA A 121 5.43 -0.92 0.63
CA ALA A 121 6.16 -1.23 -0.58
C ALA A 121 5.23 -1.83 -1.64
N VAL A 122 5.23 -1.25 -2.84
CA VAL A 122 4.47 -1.76 -3.99
C VAL A 122 5.25 -2.75 -4.84
N SER A 123 6.57 -2.81 -4.65
CA SER A 123 7.48 -3.72 -5.35
C SER A 123 8.72 -3.99 -4.49
N PRO A 124 9.23 -5.23 -4.45
CA PRO A 124 10.47 -5.54 -3.73
C PRO A 124 11.71 -4.93 -4.42
N ASP A 125 11.60 -4.65 -5.73
CA ASP A 125 12.74 -4.26 -6.55
C ASP A 125 12.97 -2.74 -6.60
N ASN A 126 12.21 -1.94 -5.82
CA ASN A 126 12.28 -0.47 -5.78
C ASN A 126 13.72 0.07 -5.65
N TYR A 127 14.57 -0.63 -4.88
CA TYR A 127 15.95 -0.21 -4.59
C TYR A 127 17.02 -1.09 -5.23
N LYS A 128 16.63 -2.10 -6.03
CA LYS A 128 17.55 -3.12 -6.55
C LYS A 128 18.70 -2.56 -7.38
N SER A 129 18.42 -1.55 -8.20
CA SER A 129 19.43 -0.84 -9.00
C SER A 129 20.44 -0.04 -8.17
N TYR A 130 20.22 0.08 -6.86
CA TYR A 130 21.03 0.85 -5.91
C TYR A 130 21.58 -0.02 -4.78
N ALA A 131 21.55 -1.35 -4.93
CA ALA A 131 21.97 -2.31 -3.91
C ALA A 131 23.44 -2.19 -3.48
N SER A 132 24.28 -1.49 -4.26
CA SER A 132 25.67 -1.21 -3.88
C SER A 132 25.80 -0.22 -2.71
N TRP A 133 24.78 0.63 -2.49
CA TRP A 133 24.82 1.66 -1.45
C TRP A 133 23.51 1.78 -0.64
N ILE A 134 22.49 0.99 -0.97
CA ILE A 134 21.23 0.89 -0.20
C ILE A 134 20.94 -0.56 0.17
N LYS A 135 20.58 -0.77 1.43
CA LYS A 135 19.94 -2.00 1.92
C LYS A 135 18.51 -1.67 2.35
N ALA A 136 17.53 -2.03 1.53
CA ALA A 136 16.12 -1.79 1.82
C ALA A 136 15.45 -3.00 2.48
N LYS A 137 14.58 -2.75 3.46
CA LYS A 137 13.62 -3.71 4.01
C LYS A 137 12.21 -3.28 3.60
N PRO A 138 11.57 -3.95 2.62
CA PRO A 138 10.20 -3.64 2.23
C PRO A 138 9.19 -4.31 3.15
N ILE A 139 8.22 -3.55 3.65
CA ILE A 139 7.10 -4.05 4.45
C ILE A 139 5.77 -3.53 3.91
N ASP A 140 4.70 -4.30 4.07
CA ASP A 140 3.33 -3.88 3.76
C ASP A 140 2.31 -4.59 4.68
N LEU A 141 1.15 -3.98 4.92
CA LEU A 141 0.10 -4.59 5.75
C LEU A 141 -0.54 -5.81 5.06
N ASN A 142 -0.63 -5.78 3.72
CA ASN A 142 -1.13 -6.86 2.90
C ASN A 142 -0.31 -6.94 1.61
N PRO A 143 0.90 -7.52 1.66
CA PRO A 143 1.83 -7.52 0.55
C PRO A 143 1.26 -8.25 -0.66
N GLN A 144 1.51 -7.68 -1.85
CA GLN A 144 1.13 -8.26 -3.14
C GLN A 144 2.27 -9.06 -3.79
N HIS A 145 3.40 -9.18 -3.10
CA HIS A 145 4.58 -9.91 -3.54
C HIS A 145 5.22 -10.66 -2.35
N PRO A 146 5.68 -11.92 -2.52
CA PRO A 146 6.24 -12.72 -1.43
C PRO A 146 7.50 -12.12 -0.78
N ASP A 147 8.29 -11.38 -1.56
CA ASP A 147 9.52 -10.71 -1.07
C ASP A 147 9.25 -9.41 -0.28
N ILE A 148 7.98 -9.05 -0.05
CA ILE A 148 7.59 -7.92 0.80
C ILE A 148 7.04 -8.49 2.10
N GLU A 149 7.64 -8.11 3.23
CA GLU A 149 7.26 -8.66 4.54
C GLU A 149 5.89 -8.13 4.96
N LYS A 150 4.99 -9.05 5.34
CA LYS A 150 3.70 -8.68 5.92
C LYS A 150 3.92 -8.17 7.33
N HIS A 151 3.77 -6.86 7.53
CA HIS A 151 3.94 -6.26 8.85
C HIS A 151 3.12 -4.98 8.99
N ASP A 152 2.56 -4.75 10.17
CA ASP A 152 1.97 -3.48 10.53
C ASP A 152 3.04 -2.54 11.08
N PHE A 153 3.32 -1.46 10.36
CA PHE A 153 4.29 -0.44 10.76
C PHE A 153 3.97 0.21 12.12
N LEU A 154 2.70 0.32 12.50
CA LEU A 154 2.30 0.93 13.77
C LEU A 154 2.48 -0.02 14.97
N CYS A 155 2.67 -1.31 14.70
CA CYS A 155 2.92 -2.36 15.69
C CYS A 155 4.38 -2.83 15.68
N LEU A 156 5.24 -2.23 14.85
CA LEU A 156 6.64 -2.60 14.75
C LEU A 156 7.34 -2.27 16.07
N ALA A 157 7.86 -3.31 16.73
CA ALA A 157 8.73 -3.10 17.88
C ALA A 157 9.96 -2.27 17.46
N PRO A 158 10.52 -1.45 18.37
CA PRO A 158 11.75 -0.74 18.10
C PRO A 158 12.81 -1.74 17.59
N PRO A 159 13.36 -1.54 16.38
CA PRO A 159 14.24 -2.53 15.81
C PRO A 159 15.56 -2.56 16.60
N VAL A 160 16.11 -3.74 16.80
CA VAL A 160 17.45 -3.93 17.41
C VAL A 160 18.50 -3.16 16.61
N GLU A 161 18.35 -3.17 15.29
CA GLU A 161 19.14 -2.40 14.35
C GLU A 161 18.33 -1.22 13.77
N LYS A 162 18.82 0.01 13.98
CA LYS A 162 18.14 1.22 13.50
C LYS A 162 18.15 1.35 11.98
N TYR A 163 17.09 1.89 11.39
CA TYR A 163 17.11 2.34 10.00
C TYR A 163 17.65 3.76 9.91
N ASP A 164 18.40 4.05 8.85
CA ASP A 164 18.89 5.41 8.58
C ASP A 164 17.78 6.26 7.96
N ILE A 165 16.88 5.61 7.19
CA ILE A 165 15.75 6.25 6.52
C ILE A 165 14.49 5.39 6.67
N VAL A 166 13.36 6.02 6.97
CA VAL A 166 12.03 5.43 6.84
C VAL A 166 11.33 6.07 5.65
N CYS A 167 11.15 5.32 4.57
CA CYS A 167 10.41 5.74 3.38
C CYS A 167 8.95 5.33 3.56
N LEU A 168 8.05 6.30 3.74
CA LEU A 168 6.62 6.05 3.94
C LEU A 168 5.82 7.11 3.20
N SER A 169 4.99 6.67 2.25
CA SER A 169 4.10 7.57 1.50
C SER A 169 2.69 7.02 1.45
N LEU A 170 1.71 7.86 1.81
CA LEU A 170 0.26 7.56 1.80
C LEU A 170 -0.19 6.38 2.69
N VAL A 171 0.70 5.66 3.35
CA VAL A 171 0.37 4.53 4.23
C VAL A 171 -0.49 4.96 5.43
N VAL A 172 -0.12 6.04 6.10
CA VAL A 172 -0.85 6.57 7.27
C VAL A 172 -2.26 7.06 6.89
N ASN A 173 -2.50 7.40 5.61
CA ASN A 173 -3.83 7.81 5.15
C ASN A 173 -4.85 6.66 5.12
N PHE A 174 -4.38 5.41 5.10
CA PHE A 174 -5.25 4.24 5.11
C PHE A 174 -5.90 4.01 6.49
N VAL A 175 -5.28 4.51 7.57
CA VAL A 175 -5.83 4.42 8.93
C VAL A 175 -7.12 5.23 9.02
N GLY A 176 -8.21 4.55 9.39
CA GLY A 176 -9.57 5.07 9.42
C GLY A 176 -9.77 6.18 10.46
N ASP A 177 -9.12 6.08 11.62
CA ASP A 177 -9.13 7.13 12.64
C ASP A 177 -7.89 8.04 12.55
N PRO A 178 -8.06 9.36 12.42
CA PRO A 178 -6.99 10.33 12.58
C PRO A 178 -6.16 10.22 13.87
N LYS A 179 -6.75 9.83 15.01
CA LYS A 179 -5.99 9.75 16.29
C LYS A 179 -4.97 8.60 16.28
N ASP A 180 -5.30 7.52 15.58
CA ASP A 180 -4.44 6.35 15.46
C ASP A 180 -3.27 6.57 14.50
N ARG A 181 -3.32 7.61 13.65
CA ARG A 181 -2.27 7.95 12.68
C ARG A 181 -0.93 8.35 13.29
N GLY A 182 -0.94 8.84 14.53
CA GLY A 182 0.26 9.27 15.26
C GLY A 182 0.53 8.44 16.51
N ARG A 183 -0.24 7.39 16.75
CA ARG A 183 -0.14 6.59 17.98
C ARG A 183 0.85 5.45 17.77
N THR A 184 2.14 5.74 17.99
CA THR A 184 3.14 4.69 18.19
C THR A 184 2.81 4.01 19.51
N SER A 185 2.21 2.82 19.44
CA SER A 185 1.74 2.13 20.63
C SER A 185 2.94 1.61 21.45
N SER A 186 3.09 2.12 22.68
CA SER A 186 3.93 1.50 23.73
C SER A 186 3.26 0.26 24.35
N SER A 187 2.17 -0.23 23.74
CA SER A 187 1.37 -1.35 24.24
C SER A 187 0.90 -2.21 23.06
N PRO A 188 1.24 -3.52 23.04
CA PRO A 188 1.03 -4.41 21.88
C PRO A 188 -0.44 -4.79 21.58
N TRP A 189 -1.43 -4.13 22.18
CA TRP A 189 -2.84 -4.58 22.17
C TRP A 189 -3.83 -3.57 21.55
N ALA A 190 -3.37 -2.47 20.96
CA ALA A 190 -4.27 -1.41 20.50
C ALA A 190 -4.78 -1.56 19.05
N PHE A 191 -4.17 -2.43 18.24
CA PHE A 191 -4.58 -2.64 16.85
C PHE A 191 -5.02 -4.10 16.66
N GLY A 192 -6.32 -4.29 16.49
CA GLY A 192 -6.99 -5.60 16.37
C GLY A 192 -6.69 -6.37 15.08
N PHE A 193 -5.44 -6.40 14.64
CA PHE A 193 -4.95 -7.26 13.56
C PHE A 193 -3.63 -7.98 13.89
N CYS A 194 -3.03 -7.74 15.05
CA CYS A 194 -1.96 -8.60 15.57
C CYS A 194 -2.58 -9.88 16.17
N SER A 195 -2.70 -10.92 15.36
CA SER A 195 -2.68 -12.29 15.89
C SER A 195 -1.22 -12.76 15.97
N PRO A 196 -0.89 -13.62 16.96
CA PRO A 196 0.46 -14.12 17.19
C PRO A 196 1.04 -14.89 16.00
#